data_AF-A0A560D9M5-F1
#
_entry.id   AF-A0A560D9M5-F1
#
_cell.length_a   1.000
_cell.length_b   1.000
_cell.length_c   1.000
_cell.angle_alpha   90.00
_cell.angle_beta   90.00
_cell.angle_gamma   90.00
#
_symmetry.space_group_name_H-M   'P 1'
#
loop_
_entity.id
_entity.type
_entity.pdbx_description
1 polymer ?
#
loop_
_entity_poly.entity_id
_entity_poly.type
_entity_poly.pdbx_seq_one_letter_code
_entity_poly.pdbx_strand_id
1 'polypeptide(L)' 'MLRDEQLSILRDISQSIAFADDRQGKVGELIADGYVMKDGDLFELTAKGVTAVEEHAASLGASEAKQESVSSDRPI' A
#
# COMPACT_ATOMS: atom_id res chain seq x y z
N MET A 1 7.59 -3.68 -13.01
CA MET A 1 6.31 -3.16 -12.49
C MET A 1 5.88 -4.03 -11.35
N LEU A 2 5.41 -3.44 -10.25
CA LEU A 2 4.94 -4.17 -9.08
C LEU A 2 3.58 -4.82 -9.36
N ARG A 3 3.32 -5.96 -8.72
CA ARG A 3 2.02 -6.65 -8.76
C ARG A 3 1.11 -6.10 -7.67
N ASP A 4 -0.21 -6.25 -7.84
CA ASP A 4 -1.22 -5.83 -6.85
C ASP A 4 -0.94 -6.39 -5.44
N GLU A 5 -0.47 -7.64 -5.36
CA GLU A 5 -0.09 -8.27 -4.09
C GLU A 5 1.13 -7.60 -3.43
N GLN A 6 2.11 -7.16 -4.22
CA GLN A 6 3.27 -6.43 -3.72
C GLN A 6 2.88 -5.01 -3.28
N LEU A 7 2.00 -4.35 -4.04
CA LEU A 7 1.42 -3.05 -3.68
C LEU A 7 0.59 -3.12 -2.40
N SER A 8 -0.19 -4.18 -2.20
CA SER A 8 -0.90 -4.44 -0.94
C SER A 8 0.06 -4.51 0.25
N ILE A 9 1.20 -5.20 0.10
CA ILE A 9 2.21 -5.28 1.17
C ILE A 9 2.82 -3.89 1.46
N LEU A 10 3.17 -3.12 0.42
CA LEU A 10 3.69 -1.77 0.62
C LEU A 10 2.68 -0.86 1.34
N ARG A 11 1.38 -1.02 1.04
CA ARG A 11 0.29 -0.30 1.73
C ARG A 11 0.11 -0.76 3.18
N ASP A 12 0.25 -2.05 3.46
CA ASP A 12 0.19 -2.56 4.84
C ASP A 12 1.35 -2.00 5.66
N ILE A 13 2.57 -1.97 5.10
CA ILE A 13 3.75 -1.36 5.73
C ILE A 13 3.53 0.14 6.00
N SER A 14 3.03 0.91 5.02
CA SER A 14 2.79 2.35 5.20
C SER A 14 1.75 2.67 6.28
N GLN A 15 0.83 1.75 6.53
CA GLN A 15 -0.18 1.86 7.57
C GLN A 15 0.24 1.19 8.90
N SER A 16 1.48 0.70 8.99
CA SER A 16 1.99 -0.05 10.14
C SER A 16 1.13 -1.27 10.49
N ILE A 17 0.59 -1.94 9.47
CA ILE A 17 -0.22 -3.15 9.59
C ILE A 17 0.69 -4.38 9.48
N ALA A 18 0.56 -5.29 10.45
CA ALA A 18 1.24 -6.58 10.39
C ALA A 18 0.66 -7.44 9.26
N PHE A 19 1.55 -8.05 8.48
CA PHE A 19 1.17 -8.95 7.39
C PHE A 19 1.57 -10.39 7.72
N ALA A 20 0.90 -11.35 7.08
CA ALA A 20 1.11 -12.77 7.32
C ALA A 20 2.47 -13.28 6.79
N ASP A 21 3.02 -14.30 7.44
CA ASP A 21 4.36 -14.83 7.17
C ASP A 21 4.53 -15.42 5.76
N ASP A 22 3.44 -15.85 5.11
CA ASP A 22 3.46 -16.32 3.72
C ASP A 22 3.90 -15.22 2.73
N ARG A 23 3.86 -13.96 3.15
CA ARG A 23 4.27 -12.80 2.36
C ARG A 23 5.74 -12.43 2.54
N GLN A 24 6.47 -13.08 3.46
CA GLN A 24 7.89 -12.82 3.74
C GLN A 24 8.77 -12.96 2.49
N GLY A 25 8.51 -13.93 1.62
CA GLY A 25 9.25 -14.09 0.36
C GLY A 25 9.10 -12.88 -0.58
N LYS A 26 7.88 -12.32 -0.66
CA LYS A 26 7.58 -11.13 -1.47
C LYS A 26 8.18 -9.86 -0.86
N VAL A 27 8.19 -9.76 0.47
CA VAL A 27 8.89 -8.69 1.18
C VAL A 27 10.39 -8.74 0.90
N GLY A 28 10.98 -9.94 0.86
CA GLY A 28 12.37 -10.13 0.45
C GLY A 28 12.67 -9.56 -0.94
N GLU A 29 11.80 -9.82 -1.92
CA GLU A 29 11.91 -9.22 -3.26
C GLU A 29 11.80 -7.69 -3.22
N LEU A 30 10.84 -7.15 -2.45
CA LEU A 30 10.66 -5.70 -2.31
C LEU A 30 11.85 -5.01 -1.65
N ILE A 31 12.55 -5.71 -0.74
CA ILE A 31 13.81 -5.24 -0.14
C ILE A 31 14.93 -5.28 -1.17
N ALA A 32 15.08 -6.39 -1.89
CA ALA A 32 16.10 -6.53 -2.94
C ALA A 32 15.94 -5.47 -4.05
N ASP A 33 14.71 -5.14 -4.40
CA ASP A 33 14.36 -4.12 -5.39
C ASP A 33 14.39 -2.69 -4.84
N GLY A 34 14.63 -2.51 -3.54
CA GLY A 34 14.79 -1.22 -2.87
C GLY A 34 13.50 -0.45 -2.64
N TYR A 35 12.33 -1.10 -2.66
CA TYR A 35 11.06 -0.49 -2.26
C TYR A 35 10.88 -0.47 -0.74
N VAL A 36 11.45 -1.47 -0.06
CA VAL A 36 11.36 -1.63 1.39
C VAL A 36 12.77 -1.66 1.97
N MET A 37 12.90 -1.10 3.17
CA MET A 37 14.08 -1.16 4.01
C MET A 37 13.69 -1.90 5.29
N LYS A 38 14.61 -2.72 5.81
CA LYS A 38 14.45 -3.32 7.13
C LYS A 38 15.17 -2.45 8.15
N ASP A 39 14.43 -1.98 9.17
CA ASP A 39 14.99 -1.25 10.32
C ASP A 39 14.75 -2.07 11.59
N GLY A 40 15.80 -2.79 12.02
CA GLY A 40 15.68 -3.76 13.12
C GLY A 40 14.69 -4.87 12.78
N ASP A 41 13.60 -4.95 13.53
CA ASP A 41 12.52 -5.92 13.32
C ASP A 41 11.36 -5.36 12.48
N LEU A 42 11.40 -4.06 12.16
CA LEU A 42 10.37 -3.38 11.40
C LEU A 42 10.75 -3.28 9.92
N PHE A 43 9.72 -3.15 9.09
CA PHE A 43 9.87 -2.82 7.68
C PHE A 43 9.38 -1.40 7.47
N GLU A 44 10.16 -0.63 6.71
CA GLU A 44 9.90 0.77 6.40
C GLU A 44 9.90 0.96 4.89
N LEU A 45 9.07 1.86 4.39
CA LEU A 45 9.09 2.20 2.96
C LEU A 45 10.29 3.10 2.64
N THR A 46 10.98 2.81 1.55
CA THR A 46 11.91 3.77 0.96
C THR A 46 11.14 4.83 0.17
N ALA A 47 11.82 5.91 -0.26
CA ALA A 47 11.22 6.89 -1.16
C ALA A 47 10.59 6.25 -2.41
N LYS A 48 11.23 5.19 -2.94
CA LYS A 48 10.72 4.42 -4.08
C LYS A 48 9.43 3.66 -3.74
N GLY A 49 9.37 3.05 -2.55
CA GLY A 49 8.19 2.39 -2.02
C GLY A 49 7.02 3.33 -1.84
N VAL A 50 7.27 4.53 -1.27
CA VAL A 50 6.26 5.58 -1.08
C VAL A 50 5.68 6.01 -2.42
N THR A 51 6.52 6.36 -3.40
CA THR A 51 6.05 6.76 -4.74
C THR A 51 5.22 5.67 -5.40
N ALA A 52 5.62 4.39 -5.28
CA ALA A 52 4.85 3.30 -5.86
C ALA A 52 3.43 3.16 -5.25
N VAL A 53 3.28 3.37 -3.94
CA VAL A 53 1.98 3.37 -3.27
C VAL A 53 1.14 4.56 -3.71
N GLU A 54 1.73 5.75 -3.82
CA GLU A 54 1.06 6.97 -4.26
C GLU A 54 0.61 6.90 -5.73
N GLU A 55 1.47 6.42 -6.63
CA GLU A 55 1.13 6.21 -8.05
C GLU A 55 -0.02 5.23 -8.21
N HIS A 56 -0.02 4.14 -7.44
CA HIS A 56 -1.11 3.18 -7.44
C HIS A 56 -2.40 3.77 -6.86
N ALA A 57 -2.31 4.53 -5.77
CA ALA A 57 -3.45 5.24 -5.20
C ALA A 57 -4.01 6.29 -6.15
N ALA A 58 -3.18 6.98 -6.93
CA ALA A 58 -3.62 7.90 -7.98
C ALA A 58 -4.29 7.17 -9.14
N SER A 59 -3.76 6.00 -9.54
CA SER A 59 -4.36 5.13 -10.56
C SER A 59 -5.73 4.59 -10.11
N LEU A 60 -5.89 4.27 -8.83
CA LEU A 60 -7.17 3.83 -8.23
C LEU A 60 -8.12 5.01 -7.97
N GLY A 61 -7.60 6.16 -7.54
CA GLY A 61 -8.35 7.39 -7.28
C GLY A 61 -8.95 8.02 -8.53
N ALA A 62 -8.36 7.78 -9.70
CA ALA A 62 -9.00 8.05 -10.99
C ALA A 62 -10.29 7.22 -11.21
N SER A 63 -10.47 6.12 -10.45
CA SER A 63 -11.67 5.28 -10.42
C SER A 63 -12.56 5.55 -9.19
N GLU A 64 -12.04 6.14 -8.12
CA GLU A 64 -12.76 6.43 -6.85
C GLU A 64 -13.23 7.88 -6.67
N ALA A 65 -12.98 8.78 -7.65
CA ALA A 65 -13.61 10.12 -7.68
C ALA A 65 -15.14 10.09 -7.97
N LYS A 66 -15.81 8.99 -7.65
CA LYS A 66 -17.27 8.83 -7.74
C LYS A 66 -17.82 7.97 -6.61
N GLN A 67 -17.37 8.16 -5.37
CA GLN A 67 -18.04 7.56 -4.22
C GLN A 67 -17.88 8.36 -2.92
N GLU A 68 -18.01 9.69 -3.02
CA GLU A 68 -18.40 10.52 -1.87
C GLU A 68 -19.66 11.32 -2.24
N SER A 69 -20.78 10.62 -2.31
CA SER A 69 -22.12 11.19 -2.34
C SER A 69 -23.11 10.19 -1.77
N VAL A 70 -22.83 9.63 -0.58
CA VAL A 70 -23.89 8.95 0.18
C VAL A 70 -24.72 10.05 0.82
N SER A 71 -25.73 10.45 0.06
CA SER A 71 -26.94 11.11 0.53
C SER A 71 -27.40 10.48 1.85
N SER A 72 -27.43 11.27 2.92
CA SER A 72 -28.28 11.01 4.08
C SER A 72 -29.34 12.09 4.13
N ASP A 73 -30.28 11.96 3.21
CA ASP A 73 -31.66 12.39 3.41
C ASP A 73 -32.24 11.58 4.59
N ARG A 74 -32.63 12.25 5.68
CA ARG A 74 -33.76 11.76 6.50
C ARG A 74 -34.40 12.84 7.37
N PRO A 75 -35.73 12.79 7.56
CA PRO A 75 -36.55 13.86 8.11
C PRO A 75 -36.84 13.66 9.61
N ILE A 76 -37.24 14.75 10.27
CA ILE A 76 -38.21 14.79 11.39
C ILE A 76 -38.93 16.14 11.36
#